data_AF-S7VN75-F1
#
_entry.id   AF-S7VN75-F1
#
_cell.length_a   1.000
_cell.length_b   1.000
_cell.length_c   1.000
_cell.angle_alpha   90.00
_cell.angle_beta   90.00
_cell.angle_gamma   90.00
#
_symmetry.space_group_name_H-M   'P 1'
#
loop_
_entity.id
_entity.type
_entity.pdbx_description
1 polymer ?
#
loop_
_entity_poly.entity_id
_entity_poly.type
_entity_poly.pdbx_seq_one_letter_code
_entity_poly.pdbx_strand_id
1 'polypeptide(L)'
;MKGAETVFLASDDDREGEAISWHLKEVLNLKDENTKRIVFREITKSAITKALESPRTIDYDLVNAQQARRILDRLVGFELSPVLWKKIKAGLSAGRVQSVAVRFIVDREREIDKFNPTVSFKITALFDVEGKTLQAELPKKFETKEEAEAFLKNCLEADFSIKSLETKPAKKSPAPPFTTSTLQQEASRKLYFSVAQTMNIAQKLYESGKITYMRTDSLNLSEDALKDAENEIKSAYGNEYHNKRKFKSKSEGAQEAHEAIRPTSFSESNAGKDRNEQRLYELIWKRAIASQMADAQLEKPMFPLPFQMPIKH
;
A
#
# COMPACT_ATOMS: atom_id res chain seq x y z
N MET A 1 -33.64 18.39 17.32
CA MET A 1 -32.76 19.56 17.53
C MET A 1 -33.39 20.71 18.31
N LYS A 2 -34.70 20.73 18.59
CA LYS A 2 -35.27 21.74 19.50
C LYS A 2 -34.54 21.64 20.86
N GLY A 3 -33.83 22.69 21.25
CA GLY A 3 -33.08 22.81 22.52
C GLY A 3 -31.55 22.86 22.40
N ALA A 4 -30.96 22.61 21.23
CA ALA A 4 -29.50 22.74 21.04
C ALA A 4 -29.14 24.16 20.58
N GLU A 5 -28.23 24.83 21.31
CA GLU A 5 -27.74 26.18 20.96
C GLU A 5 -26.80 26.16 19.75
N THR A 6 -26.04 25.08 19.56
CA THR A 6 -25.11 24.90 18.44
C THR A 6 -25.12 23.45 17.99
N VAL A 7 -25.05 23.25 16.67
CA VAL A 7 -25.00 21.94 16.02
C VAL A 7 -23.62 21.76 15.38
N PHE A 8 -22.95 20.67 15.73
CA PHE A 8 -21.67 20.31 15.10
C PHE A 8 -21.88 19.19 14.09
N LEU A 9 -21.47 19.44 12.85
CA LEU A 9 -21.39 18.46 11.77
C LEU A 9 -19.97 17.86 11.78
N ALA A 10 -19.89 16.58 12.12
CA ALA A 10 -18.64 15.88 12.44
C ALA A 10 -18.41 14.64 11.55
N SER A 11 -18.80 14.71 10.27
CA SER A 11 -18.52 13.66 9.29
C SER A 11 -17.03 13.61 8.93
N ASP A 12 -16.62 12.55 8.22
CA ASP A 12 -15.24 12.39 7.78
C ASP A 12 -14.71 13.57 6.94
N ASP A 13 -13.39 13.78 6.98
CA ASP A 13 -12.69 14.84 6.25
C ASP A 13 -12.42 14.44 4.79
N ASP A 14 -13.46 14.07 4.05
CA ASP A 14 -13.40 13.85 2.61
C ASP A 14 -14.64 14.41 1.90
N ARG A 15 -14.66 14.39 0.56
CA ARG A 15 -15.78 14.91 -0.22
C ARG A 15 -17.12 14.21 0.06
N GLU A 16 -17.11 12.92 0.44
CA GLU A 16 -18.33 12.18 0.77
C GLU A 16 -18.85 12.64 2.13
N GLY A 17 -17.96 12.78 3.11
CA GLY A 17 -18.27 13.37 4.41
C GLY A 17 -18.82 14.80 4.26
N GLU A 18 -18.19 15.63 3.45
CA GLU A 18 -18.65 17.01 3.21
C GLU A 18 -20.06 17.05 2.59
N ALA A 19 -20.33 16.18 1.61
CA ALA A 19 -21.67 16.04 1.02
C ALA A 19 -22.71 15.51 2.02
N ILE A 20 -22.34 14.61 2.93
CA ILE A 20 -23.23 14.15 4.02
C ILE A 20 -23.56 15.30 4.97
N SER A 21 -22.54 16.07 5.40
CA SER A 21 -22.73 17.25 6.24
C SER A 21 -23.65 18.28 5.58
N TRP A 22 -23.46 18.54 4.29
CA TRP A 22 -24.34 19.39 3.49
C TRP A 22 -25.77 18.84 3.41
N HIS A 23 -25.95 17.57 3.07
CA HIS A 23 -27.28 16.96 3.04
C HIS A 23 -27.99 17.01 4.40
N LEU A 24 -27.27 16.80 5.52
CA LEU A 24 -27.83 16.92 6.87
C LEU A 24 -28.26 18.35 7.17
N LYS A 25 -27.45 19.35 6.78
CA LYS A 25 -27.79 20.77 6.92
C LYS A 25 -29.09 21.09 6.18
N GLU A 26 -29.20 20.68 4.91
CA GLU A 26 -30.37 20.93 4.07
C GLU A 26 -31.63 20.21 4.59
N VAL A 27 -31.54 18.90 4.85
CA VAL A 27 -32.70 18.08 5.25
C VAL A 27 -33.24 18.49 6.62
N LEU A 28 -32.36 18.91 7.54
CA LEU A 28 -32.75 19.35 8.88
C LEU A 28 -33.04 20.86 8.95
N ASN A 29 -32.89 21.58 7.83
CA ASN A 29 -33.06 23.03 7.72
C ASN A 29 -32.25 23.80 8.78
N LEU A 30 -30.97 23.44 8.94
CA LEU A 30 -30.09 24.05 9.93
C LEU A 30 -29.63 25.44 9.47
N LYS A 31 -29.57 26.39 10.41
CA LYS A 31 -29.13 27.75 10.13
C LYS A 31 -27.60 27.84 10.17
N ASP A 32 -27.01 28.67 9.32
CA ASP A 32 -25.56 28.88 9.31
C ASP A 32 -25.04 29.44 10.64
N GLU A 33 -25.82 30.31 11.29
CA GLU A 33 -25.46 30.95 12.56
C GLU A 33 -25.19 29.95 13.69
N ASN A 34 -25.87 28.80 13.69
CA ASN A 34 -25.77 27.80 14.76
C ASN A 34 -25.22 26.46 14.28
N THR A 35 -24.67 26.39 13.06
CA THR A 35 -24.12 25.15 12.49
C THR A 35 -22.63 25.30 12.25
N LYS A 36 -21.85 24.37 12.80
CA LYS A 36 -20.39 24.35 12.71
C LYS A 36 -19.92 23.03 12.13
N ARG A 37 -18.96 23.06 11.21
CA ARG A 37 -18.32 21.88 10.64
C ARG A 37 -16.98 21.65 11.33
N ILE A 38 -16.79 20.47 11.91
CA ILE A 38 -15.51 20.08 12.54
C ILE A 38 -14.92 18.90 11.80
N VAL A 39 -13.62 18.93 11.54
CA VAL A 39 -12.89 17.85 10.85
C VAL A 39 -11.78 17.33 11.75
N PHE A 40 -11.59 16.02 11.76
CA PHE A 40 -10.51 15.35 12.48
C PHE A 40 -10.06 14.14 11.68
N ARG A 41 -8.81 13.72 11.89
CA ARG A 41 -8.14 12.67 11.12
C ARG A 41 -7.76 11.46 11.96
N GLU A 42 -8.05 11.55 13.26
CA GLU A 42 -7.96 10.50 14.25
C GLU A 42 -8.96 10.84 15.37
N ILE A 43 -9.49 9.81 16.02
CA ILE A 43 -10.48 9.97 17.11
C ILE A 43 -9.74 9.93 18.44
N THR A 44 -9.00 11.01 18.73
CA THR A 44 -8.27 11.23 19.99
C THR A 44 -8.82 12.44 20.72
N LYS A 45 -8.68 12.49 22.06
CA LYS A 45 -9.15 13.64 22.86
C LYS A 45 -8.55 14.94 22.37
N SER A 46 -7.24 14.96 22.08
CA SER A 46 -6.52 16.13 21.59
C SER A 46 -7.02 16.57 20.21
N ALA A 47 -7.22 15.65 19.27
CA ALA A 47 -7.69 15.96 17.92
C ALA A 47 -9.12 16.53 17.94
N ILE A 48 -10.02 15.95 18.74
CA ILE A 48 -11.40 16.42 18.87
C ILE A 48 -11.45 17.81 19.52
N THR A 49 -10.68 18.04 20.60
CA THR A 49 -10.64 19.36 21.25
C THR A 49 -10.14 20.43 20.28
N LYS A 50 -9.04 20.17 19.55
CA LYS A 50 -8.52 21.09 18.51
C LYS A 50 -9.55 21.37 17.42
N ALA A 51 -10.29 20.34 16.98
CA ALA A 51 -11.33 20.49 15.97
C ALA A 51 -12.51 21.35 16.47
N LEU A 52 -12.88 21.24 17.75
CA LEU A 52 -13.93 22.06 18.38
C LEU A 52 -13.51 23.52 18.57
N GLU A 53 -12.22 23.79 18.80
CA GLU A 53 -11.65 25.14 18.93
C GLU A 53 -11.59 25.89 17.60
N SER A 54 -11.46 25.19 16.47
CA SER A 54 -11.34 25.77 15.12
C SER A 54 -12.36 25.19 14.14
N PRO A 55 -13.67 25.40 14.39
CA PRO A 55 -14.72 24.96 13.47
C PRO A 55 -14.66 25.75 12.17
N ARG A 56 -15.01 25.10 11.06
CA ARG A 56 -15.17 25.72 9.74
C ARG A 56 -16.63 25.72 9.30
N THR A 57 -16.89 26.30 8.14
CA THR A 57 -18.15 26.15 7.40
C THR A 57 -18.05 24.98 6.42
N ILE A 58 -19.18 24.62 5.81
CA ILE A 58 -19.22 23.62 4.75
C ILE A 58 -18.44 24.13 3.53
N ASP A 59 -17.57 23.27 3.01
CA ASP A 59 -16.84 23.49 1.77
C ASP A 59 -17.69 23.07 0.57
N TYR A 60 -18.29 24.06 -0.11
CA TYR A 60 -19.17 23.81 -1.24
C TYR A 60 -18.43 23.31 -2.48
N ASP A 61 -17.12 23.55 -2.63
CA ASP A 61 -16.36 23.02 -3.76
C ASP A 61 -16.21 21.50 -3.63
N LEU A 62 -15.96 21.00 -2.42
CA LEU A 62 -15.96 19.56 -2.13
C LEU A 62 -17.34 18.92 -2.34
N VAL A 63 -18.41 19.61 -1.91
CA VAL A 63 -19.79 19.15 -2.16
C VAL A 63 -20.08 19.08 -3.66
N ASN A 64 -19.78 20.13 -4.40
CA ASN A 64 -19.99 20.19 -5.85
C ASN A 64 -19.18 19.11 -6.59
N ALA A 65 -17.94 18.86 -6.16
CA ALA A 65 -17.12 17.78 -6.72
C ALA A 65 -17.74 16.40 -6.47
N GLN A 66 -18.31 16.16 -5.28
CA GLN A 66 -19.01 14.92 -4.96
C GLN A 66 -20.28 14.76 -5.80
N GLN A 67 -21.09 15.82 -5.90
CA GLN A 67 -22.33 15.81 -6.69
C GLN A 67 -22.06 15.60 -8.18
N ALA A 68 -21.07 16.31 -8.74
CA ALA A 68 -20.67 16.15 -10.14
C ALA A 68 -20.27 14.70 -10.43
N ARG A 69 -19.48 14.07 -9.55
CA ARG A 69 -19.13 12.64 -9.66
C ARG A 69 -20.39 11.75 -9.63
N ARG A 70 -21.29 11.99 -8.67
CA ARG A 70 -22.53 11.22 -8.50
C ARG A 70 -23.44 11.31 -9.73
N ILE A 71 -23.59 12.51 -10.30
CA ILE A 71 -24.36 12.75 -11.51
C ILE A 71 -23.70 12.07 -12.71
N LEU A 72 -22.38 12.21 -12.88
CA LEU A 72 -21.64 11.57 -13.97
C LEU A 72 -21.80 10.05 -13.95
N ASP A 73 -21.61 9.42 -12.79
CA ASP A 73 -21.74 7.97 -12.65
C ASP A 73 -23.19 7.51 -12.91
N ARG A 74 -24.18 8.35 -12.54
CA ARG A 74 -25.60 8.13 -12.85
C ARG A 74 -25.89 8.19 -14.34
N LEU A 75 -25.40 9.21 -15.05
CA LEU A 75 -25.57 9.38 -16.49
C LEU A 75 -24.98 8.19 -17.25
N VAL A 76 -23.73 7.81 -16.95
CA VAL A 76 -23.09 6.66 -17.62
C VAL A 76 -23.87 5.36 -17.38
N GLY A 77 -24.31 5.12 -16.14
CA GLY A 77 -25.08 3.93 -15.81
C GLY A 77 -26.43 3.88 -16.54
N PHE A 78 -27.17 4.98 -16.57
CA PHE A 78 -28.50 5.05 -17.18
C PHE A 78 -28.47 5.00 -18.70
N GLU A 79 -27.51 5.66 -19.34
CA GLU A 79 -27.42 5.72 -20.80
C GLU A 79 -26.83 4.42 -21.38
N LEU A 80 -25.81 3.82 -20.74
CA LEU A 80 -25.10 2.68 -21.33
C LEU A 80 -25.66 1.31 -20.94
N SER A 81 -26.27 1.15 -19.75
CA SER A 81 -26.80 -0.16 -19.35
C SER A 81 -27.88 -0.71 -20.30
N PRO A 82 -28.84 0.10 -20.80
CA PRO A 82 -29.82 -0.37 -21.79
C PRO A 82 -29.19 -0.89 -23.10
N VAL A 83 -28.03 -0.34 -23.50
CA VAL A 83 -27.29 -0.82 -24.67
C VAL A 83 -26.74 -2.22 -24.40
N LEU A 84 -26.17 -2.46 -23.22
CA LEU A 84 -25.69 -3.78 -22.81
C LEU A 84 -26.84 -4.81 -22.74
N TRP A 85 -28.02 -4.40 -22.30
CA TRP A 85 -29.19 -5.29 -22.24
C TRP A 85 -29.63 -5.74 -23.62
N LYS A 86 -29.68 -4.81 -24.59
CA LYS A 86 -30.08 -5.08 -25.97
C LYS A 86 -29.04 -5.89 -26.74
N LYS A 87 -27.74 -5.70 -26.46
CA LYS A 87 -26.64 -6.26 -27.26
C LYS A 87 -25.96 -7.48 -26.66
N ILE A 88 -26.05 -7.67 -25.35
CA ILE A 88 -25.31 -8.72 -24.63
C ILE A 88 -26.25 -9.56 -23.77
N LYS A 89 -26.75 -9.00 -22.65
CA LYS A 89 -27.62 -9.70 -21.70
C LYS A 89 -28.37 -8.72 -20.81
N ALA A 90 -29.66 -8.95 -20.63
CA ALA A 90 -30.48 -8.19 -19.67
C ALA A 90 -29.92 -8.31 -18.24
N GLY A 91 -29.96 -7.19 -17.50
CA GLY A 91 -29.48 -7.12 -16.11
C GLY A 91 -28.01 -6.76 -15.93
N LEU A 92 -27.25 -6.55 -17.02
CA LEU A 92 -25.87 -6.05 -16.94
C LEU A 92 -25.80 -4.56 -16.60
N SER A 93 -24.85 -4.16 -15.77
CA SER A 93 -24.63 -2.75 -15.42
C SER A 93 -23.41 -2.19 -16.13
N ALA A 94 -23.54 -1.02 -16.74
CA ALA A 94 -22.40 -0.22 -17.20
C ALA A 94 -21.90 0.68 -16.07
N GLY A 95 -20.59 0.72 -15.84
CA GLY A 95 -19.98 1.58 -14.84
C GLY A 95 -18.73 2.25 -15.38
N ARG A 96 -18.65 3.58 -15.29
CA ARG A 96 -17.54 4.38 -15.87
C ARG A 96 -16.16 3.87 -15.45
N VAL A 97 -15.97 3.54 -14.17
CA VAL A 97 -14.70 3.03 -13.62
C VAL A 97 -14.64 1.50 -13.67
N GLN A 98 -15.76 0.83 -13.40
CA GLN A 98 -15.83 -0.65 -13.36
C GLN A 98 -15.50 -1.27 -14.72
N SER A 99 -16.02 -0.72 -15.82
CA SER A 99 -15.76 -1.23 -17.17
C SER A 99 -14.27 -1.13 -17.55
N VAL A 100 -13.57 -0.08 -17.10
CA VAL A 100 -12.11 0.07 -17.31
C VAL A 100 -11.33 -0.97 -16.48
N ALA A 101 -11.73 -1.20 -15.24
CA ALA A 101 -11.11 -2.24 -14.41
C ALA A 101 -11.29 -3.64 -15.01
N VAL A 102 -12.50 -3.97 -15.49
CA VAL A 102 -12.77 -5.23 -16.20
C VAL A 102 -11.90 -5.33 -17.46
N ARG A 103 -11.73 -4.25 -18.21
CA ARG A 103 -10.85 -4.22 -19.38
C ARG A 103 -9.41 -4.60 -19.04
N PHE A 104 -8.84 -4.12 -17.94
CA PHE A 104 -7.46 -4.50 -17.57
C PHE A 104 -7.31 -6.02 -17.33
N ILE A 105 -8.33 -6.64 -16.73
CA ILE A 105 -8.34 -8.10 -16.51
C ILE A 105 -8.44 -8.83 -17.85
N VAL A 106 -9.37 -8.40 -18.72
CA VAL A 106 -9.55 -9.00 -20.04
C VAL A 106 -8.32 -8.84 -20.92
N ASP A 107 -7.66 -7.68 -20.90
CA ASP A 107 -6.46 -7.43 -21.67
C ASP A 107 -5.30 -8.31 -21.18
N ARG A 108 -5.15 -8.52 -19.86
CA ARG A 108 -4.20 -9.49 -19.31
C ARG A 108 -4.53 -10.92 -19.70
N GLU A 109 -5.80 -11.32 -19.68
CA GLU A 109 -6.19 -12.67 -20.08
C GLU A 109 -5.84 -12.93 -21.55
N ARG A 110 -6.10 -11.94 -22.42
CA ARG A 110 -5.72 -12.01 -23.83
C ARG A 110 -4.20 -12.05 -24.04
N GLU A 111 -3.42 -11.41 -23.19
CA GLU A 111 -1.95 -11.54 -23.20
C GLU A 111 -1.52 -12.97 -22.87
N ILE A 112 -2.18 -13.60 -21.88
CA ILE A 112 -1.93 -14.99 -21.48
C ILE A 112 -2.34 -15.95 -22.59
N ASP A 113 -3.52 -15.78 -23.19
CA ASP A 113 -4.01 -16.63 -24.29
C ASP A 113 -3.10 -16.61 -25.51
N LYS A 114 -2.47 -15.46 -25.78
CA LYS A 114 -1.54 -15.27 -26.90
C LYS A 114 -0.10 -15.65 -26.56
N PHE A 115 0.18 -16.01 -25.31
CA PHE A 115 1.54 -16.33 -24.87
C PHE A 115 1.95 -17.69 -25.42
N ASN A 116 2.94 -17.69 -26.32
CA ASN A 116 3.57 -18.91 -26.80
C ASN A 116 4.79 -19.22 -25.91
N PRO A 117 4.75 -20.25 -25.06
CA PRO A 117 5.86 -20.59 -24.18
C PRO A 117 7.07 -21.03 -24.98
N THR A 118 8.25 -20.53 -24.62
CA THR A 118 9.53 -20.98 -25.16
C THR A 118 10.28 -21.78 -24.09
N VAL A 119 10.90 -22.87 -24.53
CA VAL A 119 11.74 -23.70 -23.65
C VAL A 119 13.14 -23.10 -23.60
N SER A 120 13.72 -23.06 -22.41
CA SER A 120 15.14 -22.76 -22.24
C SER A 120 15.70 -23.57 -21.08
N PHE A 121 16.93 -24.03 -21.23
CA PHE A 121 17.66 -24.83 -20.27
C PHE A 121 18.69 -23.97 -19.55
N LYS A 122 18.74 -24.13 -18.23
CA LYS A 122 19.71 -23.48 -17.36
C LYS A 122 20.66 -24.52 -16.80
N ILE A 123 21.92 -24.13 -16.62
CA ILE A 123 22.93 -24.98 -16.00
C ILE A 123 23.24 -24.41 -14.61
N THR A 124 23.09 -25.27 -13.61
CA THR A 124 23.45 -24.99 -12.22
C THR A 124 24.51 -25.99 -11.80
N ALA A 125 25.61 -25.50 -11.26
CA ALA A 125 26.71 -26.30 -10.74
C ALA A 125 26.76 -26.17 -9.22
N LEU A 126 27.08 -27.28 -8.55
CA LEU A 126 27.35 -27.34 -7.12
C LEU A 126 28.84 -27.64 -6.95
N PHE A 127 29.59 -26.68 -6.43
CA PHE A 127 31.02 -26.81 -6.17
C PHE A 127 31.26 -27.14 -4.71
N ASP A 128 32.20 -28.04 -4.43
CA ASP A 128 32.74 -28.22 -3.09
C ASP A 128 33.92 -27.23 -2.90
N VAL A 129 33.78 -26.33 -1.94
CA VAL A 129 34.82 -25.40 -1.52
C VAL A 129 35.08 -25.64 -0.03
N GLU A 130 36.15 -26.37 0.27
CA GLU A 130 36.57 -26.67 1.65
C GLU A 130 35.47 -27.33 2.50
N GLY A 131 34.71 -28.27 1.92
CA GLY A 131 33.62 -28.98 2.59
C GLY A 131 32.32 -28.19 2.64
N LYS A 132 32.23 -27.04 1.97
CA LYS A 132 31.01 -26.23 1.82
C LYS A 132 30.53 -26.26 0.37
N THR A 133 29.23 -26.42 0.18
CA THR A 133 28.63 -26.37 -1.15
C THR A 133 28.40 -24.94 -1.61
N LEU A 134 29.03 -24.56 -2.72
CA LEU A 134 28.78 -23.32 -3.45
C LEU A 134 27.95 -23.59 -4.70
N GLN A 135 26.71 -23.09 -4.74
CA GLN A 135 25.87 -23.15 -5.94
C GLN A 135 26.17 -21.99 -6.88
N ALA A 136 26.42 -22.27 -8.16
CA ALA A 136 26.56 -21.25 -9.20
C ALA A 136 25.65 -21.56 -10.40
N GLU A 137 25.10 -20.51 -11.02
CA GLU A 137 24.28 -20.61 -12.23
C GLU A 137 25.06 -20.02 -13.41
N LEU A 138 25.12 -20.74 -14.53
CA LEU A 138 25.67 -20.21 -15.77
C LEU A 138 24.71 -19.11 -16.30
N PRO A 139 25.19 -17.88 -16.57
CA PRO A 139 24.32 -16.82 -17.08
C PRO A 139 23.71 -17.12 -18.46
N LYS A 140 24.40 -17.95 -19.25
CA LYS A 140 23.92 -18.41 -20.56
C LYS A 140 22.82 -19.44 -20.38
N LYS A 141 21.74 -19.27 -21.13
CA LYS A 141 20.68 -20.28 -21.31
C LYS A 141 20.87 -21.00 -22.65
N PHE A 142 20.40 -22.24 -22.72
CA PHE A 142 20.41 -23.05 -23.94
C PHE A 142 18.98 -23.23 -24.45
N GLU A 143 18.80 -23.33 -25.77
CA GLU A 143 17.47 -23.48 -26.37
C GLU A 143 17.03 -24.95 -26.37
N THR A 144 17.99 -25.88 -26.45
CA THR A 144 17.74 -27.32 -26.51
C THR A 144 18.40 -28.05 -25.34
N LYS A 145 17.87 -29.24 -25.03
CA LYS A 145 18.39 -30.09 -23.95
C LYS A 145 19.76 -30.64 -24.34
N GLU A 146 19.92 -30.98 -25.61
CA GLU A 146 21.11 -31.58 -26.19
C GLU A 146 22.31 -30.62 -26.09
N GLU A 147 22.13 -29.33 -26.36
CA GLU A 147 23.18 -28.32 -26.19
C GLU A 147 23.58 -28.15 -24.72
N ALA A 148 22.60 -28.14 -23.80
CA ALA A 148 22.87 -28.04 -22.38
C ALA A 148 23.62 -29.27 -21.86
N GLU A 149 23.22 -30.47 -22.28
CA GLU A 149 23.89 -31.74 -21.93
C GLU A 149 25.30 -31.81 -22.53
N ALA A 150 25.50 -31.34 -23.76
CA ALA A 150 26.82 -31.27 -24.39
C ALA A 150 27.74 -30.32 -23.61
N PHE A 151 27.23 -29.15 -23.19
CA PHE A 151 28.00 -28.25 -22.33
C PHE A 151 28.33 -28.88 -20.98
N LEU A 152 27.36 -29.54 -20.32
CA LEU A 152 27.59 -30.25 -19.05
C LEU A 152 28.69 -31.30 -19.18
N LYS A 153 28.69 -32.09 -20.26
CA LYS A 153 29.74 -33.10 -20.49
C LYS A 153 31.12 -32.46 -20.60
N ASN A 154 31.24 -31.32 -21.28
CA ASN A 154 32.50 -30.57 -21.36
C ASN A 154 32.95 -30.01 -19.99
N CYS A 155 32.02 -29.80 -19.06
CA CYS A 155 32.33 -29.34 -17.71
C CYS A 155 32.81 -30.44 -16.76
N LEU A 156 32.54 -31.72 -17.03
CA LEU A 156 32.95 -32.83 -16.15
C LEU A 156 34.47 -32.98 -16.07
N GLU A 157 35.19 -32.63 -17.14
CA GLU A 157 36.65 -32.72 -17.23
C GLU A 157 37.34 -31.37 -16.96
N ALA A 158 36.58 -30.33 -16.61
CA ALA A 158 37.11 -28.97 -16.49
C ALA A 158 37.46 -28.61 -15.05
N ASP A 159 38.55 -27.87 -14.89
CA ASP A 159 38.91 -27.24 -13.63
C ASP A 159 38.22 -25.87 -13.49
N PHE A 160 37.64 -25.64 -12.32
CA PHE A 160 36.99 -24.38 -11.98
C PHE A 160 37.77 -23.68 -10.87
N SER A 161 37.93 -22.37 -11.01
CA SER A 161 38.53 -21.52 -9.98
C SER A 161 37.63 -20.32 -9.70
N ILE A 162 37.86 -19.60 -8.62
CA ILE A 162 37.17 -18.32 -8.37
C ILE A 162 37.98 -17.22 -9.03
N LYS A 163 37.39 -16.51 -10.00
CA LYS A 163 38.06 -15.40 -10.72
C LYS A 163 38.26 -14.21 -9.80
N SER A 164 37.21 -13.87 -9.06
CA SER A 164 37.19 -12.74 -8.15
C SER A 164 36.17 -12.96 -7.04
N LEU A 165 36.39 -12.26 -5.94
CA LEU A 165 35.44 -12.15 -4.84
C LEU A 165 35.11 -10.68 -4.66
N GLU A 166 33.89 -10.28 -5.01
CA GLU A 166 33.41 -8.92 -4.80
C GLU A 166 32.31 -8.88 -3.75
N THR A 167 32.55 -8.18 -2.65
CA THR A 167 31.52 -7.86 -1.65
C THR A 167 31.15 -6.39 -1.79
N LYS A 168 29.91 -6.11 -2.21
CA LYS A 168 29.41 -4.73 -2.30
C LYS A 168 28.49 -4.44 -1.12
N PRO A 169 28.73 -3.37 -0.36
CA PRO A 169 27.78 -2.93 0.66
C PRO A 169 26.49 -2.52 -0.03
N ALA A 170 25.38 -3.08 0.41
CA ALA A 170 24.05 -2.75 -0.07
C ALA A 170 23.21 -2.26 1.11
N LYS A 171 22.38 -1.25 0.85
CA LYS A 171 21.42 -0.74 1.83
C LYS A 171 20.02 -1.00 1.34
N LYS A 172 19.14 -1.39 2.27
CA LYS A 172 17.71 -1.50 2.01
C LYS A 172 16.96 -0.57 2.94
N SER A 173 16.42 0.50 2.37
CA SER A 173 15.61 1.46 3.10
C SER A 173 14.21 0.90 3.40
N PRO A 174 13.61 1.28 4.54
CA PRO A 174 12.22 0.95 4.83
C PRO A 174 11.26 1.51 3.79
N ALA A 175 10.13 0.83 3.63
CA ALA A 175 9.03 1.34 2.84
C ALA A 175 8.34 2.52 3.56
N PRO A 176 7.69 3.43 2.81
CA PRO A 176 6.92 4.50 3.43
C PRO A 176 5.73 3.98 4.25
N PRO A 177 5.13 4.83 5.10
CA PRO A 177 3.85 4.56 5.76
C PRO A 177 2.74 4.19 4.76
N PHE A 178 1.65 3.62 5.28
CA PHE A 178 0.57 3.17 4.40
C PHE A 178 -0.27 4.32 3.85
N THR A 179 -0.59 4.23 2.57
CA THR A 179 -1.78 4.85 1.97
C THR A 179 -2.89 3.81 1.92
N THR A 180 -4.09 4.21 1.49
CA THR A 180 -5.20 3.30 1.23
C THR A 180 -4.80 2.16 0.30
N SER A 181 -4.12 2.48 -0.81
CA SER A 181 -3.75 1.51 -1.84
C SER A 181 -2.68 0.54 -1.35
N THR A 182 -1.64 1.04 -0.66
CA THR A 182 -0.56 0.17 -0.18
C THR A 182 -1.00 -0.70 1.01
N LEU A 183 -1.93 -0.22 1.84
CA LEU A 183 -2.54 -1.02 2.89
C LEU A 183 -3.34 -2.19 2.31
N GLN A 184 -4.20 -1.92 1.32
CA GLN A 184 -5.00 -2.95 0.66
C GLN A 184 -4.13 -4.03 0.00
N GLN A 185 -3.06 -3.61 -0.69
CA GLN A 185 -2.12 -4.53 -1.33
C GLN A 185 -1.39 -5.41 -0.30
N GLU A 186 -0.84 -4.82 0.78
CA GLU A 186 -0.11 -5.60 1.79
C GLU A 186 -1.05 -6.47 2.64
N ALA A 187 -2.26 -6.02 2.95
CA ALA A 187 -3.26 -6.82 3.66
C ALA A 187 -3.70 -8.02 2.80
N SER A 188 -3.89 -7.84 1.50
CA SER A 188 -4.15 -8.95 0.58
C SER A 188 -2.97 -9.92 0.53
N ARG A 189 -1.74 -9.42 0.41
CA ARG A 189 -0.54 -10.26 0.26
C ARG A 189 -0.15 -11.02 1.53
N LYS A 190 -0.26 -10.40 2.70
CA LYS A 190 0.22 -10.95 3.98
C LYS A 190 -0.88 -11.53 4.84
N LEU A 191 -2.09 -10.97 4.77
CA LEU A 191 -3.19 -11.37 5.64
C LEU A 191 -4.28 -12.15 4.89
N TYR A 192 -4.21 -12.20 3.57
CA TYR A 192 -5.21 -12.79 2.66
C TYR A 192 -6.59 -12.11 2.77
N PHE A 193 -6.61 -10.84 3.16
CA PHE A 193 -7.86 -10.07 3.23
C PHE A 193 -8.23 -9.53 1.86
N SER A 194 -9.53 -9.59 1.53
CA SER A 194 -10.04 -8.84 0.40
C SER A 194 -9.95 -7.33 0.65
N VAL A 195 -10.02 -6.53 -0.42
CA VAL A 195 -10.06 -5.07 -0.31
C VAL A 195 -11.23 -4.61 0.59
N ALA A 196 -12.42 -5.20 0.39
CA ALA A 196 -13.61 -4.88 1.17
C ALA A 196 -13.43 -5.23 2.66
N GLN A 197 -12.89 -6.42 2.95
CA GLN A 197 -12.60 -6.83 4.33
C GLN A 197 -11.59 -5.91 4.99
N THR A 198 -10.51 -5.56 4.28
CA THR A 198 -9.48 -4.63 4.78
C THR A 198 -10.07 -3.28 5.16
N MET A 199 -10.89 -2.70 4.29
CA MET A 199 -11.50 -1.39 4.54
C MET A 199 -12.54 -1.44 5.68
N ASN A 200 -13.32 -2.52 5.79
CA ASN A 200 -14.26 -2.69 6.90
C ASN A 200 -13.55 -2.80 8.26
N ILE A 201 -12.42 -3.52 8.32
CA ILE A 201 -11.64 -3.65 9.56
C ILE A 201 -10.95 -2.31 9.87
N ALA A 202 -10.36 -1.64 8.88
CA ALA A 202 -9.73 -0.34 9.07
C ALA A 202 -10.73 0.72 9.56
N GLN A 203 -11.96 0.72 9.05
CA GLN A 203 -13.05 1.58 9.54
C GLN A 203 -13.28 1.36 11.05
N LYS A 204 -13.42 0.12 11.50
CA LYS A 204 -13.62 -0.20 12.92
C LYS A 204 -12.44 0.23 13.80
N LEU A 205 -11.21 0.05 13.30
CA LEU A 205 -10.01 0.52 14.00
C LEU A 205 -9.96 2.05 14.11
N TYR A 206 -10.36 2.77 13.05
CA TYR A 206 -10.46 4.23 13.05
C TYR A 206 -11.54 4.71 14.01
N GLU A 207 -12.75 4.15 13.94
CA GLU A 207 -13.89 4.50 14.80
C GLU A 207 -13.64 4.21 16.29
N SER A 208 -12.77 3.24 16.59
CA SER A 208 -12.31 2.95 17.95
C SER A 208 -11.08 3.76 18.38
N GLY A 209 -10.64 4.71 17.56
CA GLY A 209 -9.53 5.62 17.87
C GLY A 209 -8.15 4.97 17.83
N LYS A 210 -7.99 3.83 17.16
CA LYS A 210 -6.72 3.07 17.11
C LYS A 210 -5.83 3.46 15.95
N ILE A 211 -6.39 3.87 14.82
CA ILE A 211 -5.62 4.34 13.67
C ILE A 211 -6.12 5.68 13.17
N THR A 212 -5.31 6.35 12.35
CA THR A 212 -5.72 7.52 11.57
C THR A 212 -6.69 7.14 10.44
N TYR A 213 -7.33 8.14 9.83
CA TYR A 213 -8.29 7.96 8.77
C TYR A 213 -7.73 7.13 7.60
N MET A 214 -8.41 6.03 7.26
CA MET A 214 -7.91 5.01 6.34
C MET A 214 -8.14 5.31 4.86
N ARG A 215 -8.79 6.42 4.51
CA ARG A 215 -8.97 6.87 3.12
C ARG A 215 -8.06 8.06 2.85
N THR A 216 -6.80 7.75 2.62
CA THR A 216 -5.72 8.71 2.39
C THR A 216 -4.81 8.23 1.26
N ASP A 217 -4.30 9.16 0.47
CA ASP A 217 -3.20 8.99 -0.48
C ASP A 217 -1.87 9.55 0.07
N SER A 218 -1.91 10.11 1.28
CA SER A 218 -0.76 10.75 1.91
C SER A 218 0.22 9.75 2.52
N LEU A 219 1.51 10.04 2.38
CA LEU A 219 2.60 9.34 3.07
C LEU A 219 3.09 10.10 4.31
N ASN A 220 2.51 11.27 4.60
CA ASN A 220 2.99 12.17 5.63
C ASN A 220 2.68 11.66 7.04
N LEU A 221 3.60 11.87 7.98
CA LEU A 221 3.37 11.68 9.41
C LEU A 221 3.49 13.04 10.08
N SER A 222 2.57 13.37 11.00
CA SER A 222 2.67 14.58 11.81
C SER A 222 3.95 14.60 12.65
N GLU A 223 4.40 15.79 13.06
CA GLU A 223 5.58 15.91 13.94
C GLU A 223 5.36 15.19 15.29
N ASP A 224 4.13 15.17 15.81
CA ASP A 224 3.77 14.41 17.01
C ASP A 224 3.96 12.90 16.79
N ALA A 225 3.48 12.37 15.65
CA ALA A 225 3.65 10.96 15.29
C ALA A 225 5.12 10.59 15.05
N LEU A 226 5.92 11.47 14.43
CA LEU A 226 7.35 11.27 14.23
C LEU A 226 8.09 11.18 15.58
N LYS A 227 7.73 12.04 16.53
CA LYS A 227 8.31 12.04 17.88
C LYS A 227 7.90 10.80 18.67
N ASP A 228 6.63 10.39 18.57
CA ASP A 228 6.15 9.18 19.25
C ASP A 228 6.83 7.92 18.70
N ALA A 229 6.97 7.81 17.37
CA ALA A 229 7.74 6.73 16.74
C ALA A 229 9.22 6.75 17.14
N GLU A 230 9.85 7.93 17.22
CA GLU A 230 11.23 8.07 17.70
C GLU A 230 11.40 7.54 19.12
N ASN A 231 10.52 7.93 20.04
CA ASN A 231 10.56 7.48 21.42
C ASN A 231 10.38 5.96 21.52
N GLU A 232 9.41 5.40 20.81
CA GLU A 232 9.15 3.95 20.80
C GLU A 232 10.35 3.18 20.23
N ILE A 233 10.92 3.64 19.11
CA ILE A 233 12.07 2.95 18.50
C ILE A 233 13.28 2.96 19.43
N LYS A 234 13.59 4.12 20.03
CA LYS A 234 14.71 4.26 20.96
C LYS A 234 14.53 3.41 22.20
N SER A 235 13.31 3.33 22.72
CA SER A 235 12.98 2.55 23.92
C SER A 235 13.01 1.03 23.65
N ALA A 236 12.46 0.58 22.53
CA ALA A 236 12.29 -0.85 22.25
C ALA A 236 13.48 -1.49 21.52
N TYR A 237 14.20 -0.74 20.68
CA TYR A 237 15.25 -1.28 19.81
C TYR A 237 16.62 -0.63 20.02
N GLY A 238 16.67 0.65 20.42
CA GLY A 238 17.92 1.39 20.63
C GLY A 238 18.09 2.60 19.70
N ASN A 239 19.01 3.48 20.04
CA ASN A 239 19.21 4.76 19.35
C ASN A 239 19.68 4.58 17.89
N GLU A 240 20.49 3.56 17.63
CA GLU A 240 21.05 3.23 16.32
C GLU A 240 19.98 2.76 15.32
N TYR A 241 18.82 2.33 15.81
CA TYR A 241 17.72 1.86 14.98
C TYR A 241 16.76 2.99 14.57
N HIS A 242 16.87 4.17 15.15
CA HIS A 242 16.04 5.32 14.77
C HIS A 242 16.68 6.12 13.63
N ASN A 243 15.87 6.46 12.62
CA ASN A 243 16.24 7.40 11.58
C ASN A 243 14.99 8.17 11.11
N LYS A 244 14.91 9.48 11.45
CA LYS A 244 13.77 10.33 11.08
C LYS A 244 13.68 10.50 9.56
N ARG A 245 12.58 10.04 8.96
CA ARG A 245 12.33 10.12 7.51
C ARG A 245 11.04 10.87 7.22
N LYS A 246 11.10 11.77 6.24
CA LYS A 246 9.93 12.43 5.65
C LYS A 246 9.66 11.85 4.27
N PHE A 247 8.47 11.31 4.08
CA PHE A 247 8.01 10.81 2.79
C PHE A 247 7.06 11.82 2.17
N LYS A 248 7.31 12.18 0.91
CA LYS A 248 6.45 13.11 0.16
C LYS A 248 5.49 12.34 -0.73
N SER A 249 4.24 12.79 -0.74
CA SER A 249 3.22 12.33 -1.69
C SER A 249 3.52 12.90 -3.09
N LYS A 250 2.95 12.30 -4.14
CA LYS A 250 3.18 12.73 -5.53
C LYS A 250 2.27 13.88 -5.98
N SER A 251 1.24 14.20 -5.21
CA SER A 251 0.18 15.14 -5.59
C SER A 251 0.07 16.27 -4.58
N GLU A 252 0.64 17.43 -4.91
CA GLU A 252 0.43 18.71 -4.22
C GLU A 252 -1.02 19.17 -4.45
N GLY A 253 -1.93 18.75 -3.57
CA GLY A 253 -3.33 19.21 -3.56
C GLY A 253 -3.82 19.39 -2.13
N ALA A 254 -5.00 19.99 -1.94
CA ALA A 254 -5.60 20.24 -0.61
C ALA A 254 -5.78 18.97 0.26
N GLN A 255 -5.64 17.77 -0.33
CA GLN A 255 -5.64 16.47 0.35
C GLN A 255 -4.28 16.11 1.00
N GLU A 256 -3.20 16.85 0.78
CA GLU A 256 -1.92 16.65 1.48
C GLU A 256 -1.99 16.97 2.99
N ALA A 257 -3.08 17.59 3.46
CA ALA A 257 -3.36 17.75 4.88
C ALA A 257 -3.73 16.44 5.59
N HIS A 258 -3.93 15.34 4.85
CA HIS A 258 -4.13 14.02 5.44
C HIS A 258 -2.81 13.42 5.90
N GLU A 259 -2.85 12.67 6.99
CA GLU A 259 -1.75 11.81 7.39
C GLU A 259 -1.86 10.45 6.68
N ALA A 260 -0.75 9.72 6.66
CA ALA A 260 -0.72 8.32 6.33
C ALA A 260 -1.54 7.50 7.32
N ILE A 261 -1.86 6.26 6.94
CA ILE A 261 -2.49 5.29 7.83
C ILE A 261 -1.44 4.79 8.82
N ARG A 262 -1.59 5.20 10.07
CA ARG A 262 -0.69 4.90 11.20
C ARG A 262 -1.50 4.64 12.48
N PRO A 263 -0.89 4.04 13.52
CA PRO A 263 -1.46 4.04 14.87
C PRO A 263 -1.67 5.48 15.38
N THR A 264 -2.67 5.66 16.24
CA THR A 264 -2.83 6.91 17.02
C THR A 264 -1.80 7.01 18.13
N SER A 265 -1.28 5.88 18.63
CA SER A 265 -0.11 5.82 19.50
C SER A 265 0.84 4.69 19.09
N PHE A 266 2.13 4.99 18.99
CA PHE A 266 3.18 4.01 18.69
C PHE A 266 3.53 3.13 19.89
N SER A 267 3.22 3.56 21.12
CA SER A 267 3.43 2.73 22.32
C SER A 267 2.50 1.51 22.40
N GLU A 268 1.35 1.53 21.70
CA GLU A 268 0.44 0.39 21.61
C GLU A 268 0.77 -0.45 20.38
N SER A 269 1.57 -1.52 20.52
CA SER A 269 1.93 -2.41 19.40
C SER A 269 0.84 -3.43 19.02
N ASN A 270 -0.20 -3.56 19.85
CA ASN A 270 -1.35 -4.43 19.60
C ASN A 270 -2.66 -3.74 20.03
N ALA A 271 -3.65 -3.70 19.13
CA ALA A 271 -4.98 -3.18 19.38
C ALA A 271 -6.00 -3.85 18.45
N GLY A 272 -7.28 -3.81 18.82
CA GLY A 272 -8.36 -4.43 18.06
C GLY A 272 -9.13 -5.44 18.91
N LYS A 273 -10.44 -5.58 18.62
CA LYS A 273 -11.37 -6.40 19.40
C LYS A 273 -11.32 -7.87 19.01
N ASP A 274 -11.05 -8.15 17.74
CA ASP A 274 -10.95 -9.50 17.20
C ASP A 274 -9.59 -9.77 16.53
N ARG A 275 -9.33 -11.04 16.21
CA ARG A 275 -8.06 -11.47 15.62
C ARG A 275 -7.73 -10.77 14.30
N ASN A 276 -8.73 -10.44 13.48
CA ASN A 276 -8.48 -9.80 12.19
C ASN A 276 -8.22 -8.30 12.35
N GLU A 277 -8.90 -7.63 13.29
CA GLU A 277 -8.57 -6.28 13.73
C GLU A 277 -7.13 -6.20 14.25
N GLN A 278 -6.74 -7.11 15.15
CA GLN A 278 -5.38 -7.17 15.70
C GLN A 278 -4.32 -7.37 14.61
N ARG A 279 -4.55 -8.28 13.67
CA ARG A 279 -3.62 -8.53 12.56
C ARG A 279 -3.48 -7.34 11.62
N LEU A 280 -4.57 -6.63 11.32
CA LEU A 280 -4.51 -5.44 10.48
C LEU A 280 -3.82 -4.28 11.21
N TYR A 281 -4.14 -4.09 12.49
CA TYR A 281 -3.50 -3.10 13.33
C TYR A 281 -1.98 -3.34 13.44
N GLU A 282 -1.57 -4.58 13.74
CA GLU A 282 -0.15 -4.97 13.82
C GLU A 282 0.57 -4.70 12.48
N LEU A 283 -0.07 -4.99 11.35
CA LEU A 283 0.48 -4.68 10.03
C LEU A 283 0.69 -3.17 9.86
N ILE A 284 -0.30 -2.35 10.23
CA ILE A 284 -0.23 -0.87 10.17
C ILE A 284 0.87 -0.36 11.09
N TRP A 285 0.91 -0.81 12.34
CA TRP A 285 1.92 -0.44 13.34
C TRP A 285 3.33 -0.77 12.86
N LYS A 286 3.56 -2.01 12.41
CA LYS A 286 4.87 -2.46 11.90
C LYS A 286 5.33 -1.64 10.70
N ARG A 287 4.42 -1.29 9.78
CA ARG A 287 4.78 -0.46 8.62
C ARG A 287 5.14 0.96 9.05
N ALA A 288 4.35 1.57 9.92
CA ALA A 288 4.54 2.94 10.37
C ALA A 288 5.85 3.08 11.16
N ILE A 289 6.12 2.18 12.13
CA ILE A 289 7.34 2.24 12.93
C ILE A 289 8.58 1.96 12.08
N ALA A 290 8.54 0.93 11.22
CA ALA A 290 9.66 0.60 10.33
C ALA A 290 10.01 1.75 9.39
N SER A 291 9.02 2.58 8.99
CA SER A 291 9.27 3.74 8.13
C SER A 291 10.22 4.77 8.76
N GLN A 292 10.35 4.78 10.09
CA GLN A 292 11.24 5.67 10.86
C GLN A 292 12.48 4.96 11.40
N MET A 293 12.76 3.74 10.91
CA MET A 293 13.94 2.98 11.31
C MET A 293 15.13 3.20 10.35
N ALA A 294 16.32 2.87 10.84
CA ALA A 294 17.57 2.86 10.07
C ALA A 294 17.51 1.92 8.85
N ASP A 295 18.38 2.15 7.86
CA ASP A 295 18.50 1.24 6.72
C ASP A 295 19.05 -0.11 7.18
N ALA A 296 18.53 -1.20 6.62
CA ALA A 296 19.18 -2.49 6.78
C ALA A 296 20.50 -2.50 5.99
N GLN A 297 21.61 -2.80 6.68
CA GLN A 297 22.92 -3.03 6.07
C GLN A 297 22.98 -4.47 5.58
N LEU A 298 23.31 -4.66 4.31
CA LEU A 298 23.41 -5.96 3.67
C LEU A 298 24.77 -6.10 2.99
N GLU A 299 25.36 -7.27 3.09
CA GLU A 299 26.50 -7.66 2.27
C GLU A 299 26.02 -8.60 1.17
N LYS A 300 26.26 -8.24 -0.09
CA LYS A 300 25.94 -9.10 -1.23
C LYS A 300 27.25 -9.58 -1.88
N PRO A 301 27.73 -10.77 -1.52
CA PRO A 301 28.92 -11.33 -2.15
C PRO A 301 28.59 -11.82 -3.56
N MET A 302 29.53 -11.63 -4.50
CA MET A 302 29.46 -12.10 -5.88
C MET A 302 30.74 -12.86 -6.21
N PHE A 303 30.58 -14.07 -6.75
CA PHE A 303 31.67 -15.00 -7.05
C PHE A 303 31.64 -15.37 -8.55
N PRO A 304 32.31 -14.62 -9.44
CA PRO A 304 32.47 -15.03 -10.83
C PRO A 304 33.41 -16.24 -10.91
N LEU A 305 32.92 -17.34 -11.47
CA LEU A 305 33.71 -18.54 -11.75
C LEU A 305 34.03 -18.55 -13.25
N PRO A 306 35.31 -18.41 -13.68
CA PRO A 306 35.68 -18.63 -15.05
C PRO A 306 35.69 -20.14 -15.33
N PHE A 307 35.38 -20.49 -16.58
CA PHE A 307 35.51 -21.85 -17.09
C PHE A 307 36.79 -21.92 -17.92
N GLN A 308 37.68 -22.85 -17.62
CA GLN A 308 38.91 -23.08 -18.39
C GLN A 308 38.86 -24.52 -18.91
N MET A 309 38.79 -24.70 -20.24
CA MET A 309 38.83 -26.04 -20.83
C MET A 309 40.22 -26.66 -20.60
N PRO A 310 40.31 -27.96 -20.28
CA PRO A 310 41.59 -28.64 -20.25
C PRO A 310 42.22 -28.54 -21.64
N ILE A 311 43.46 -28.04 -21.69
CA ILE A 311 44.27 -28.05 -22.91
C ILE A 311 44.58 -29.52 -23.18
N LYS A 312 43.85 -30.15 -24.10
CA LYS A 312 44.24 -31.46 -24.64
C LYS A 312 45.54 -31.26 -25.40
N HIS A 313 46.66 -31.68 -24.81
CA HIS A 313 47.91 -31.94 -25.52
C HIS A 313 47.77 -33.22 -26.35
#